data_AF-A0A9P5J7L9-F1
#
_entry.id   AF-A0A9P5J7L9-F1
#
_cell.length_a   1.000
_cell.length_b   1.000
_cell.length_c   1.000
_cell.angle_alpha   90.00
_cell.angle_beta   90.00
_cell.angle_gamma   90.00
#
_symmetry.space_group_name_H-M   'P 1'
#
loop_
_entity.id
_entity.type
_entity.pdbx_description
1 polymer ?
#
loop_
_entity_poly.entity_id
_entity_poly.type
_entity_poly.pdbx_seq_one_letter_code
_entity_poly.pdbx_strand_id
1 'polypeptide(L)'
;MSALSRTTSPSLRLLSKLPTSSLSYQSRSYAAPPSAKRPGGKVKGGNVDPRLAPLKKAFNPLSRNYRQNLQVAIERAIPSVEAHETIERAWQLHQRHKRESAHAELDAMHRRMEEAVEELKEVDDRLFHWATVPRDQRRLIKPEAEALRGTKGSVRKALEARIEGLFPRELRVPTETPSTTGWDYDWKPPAKPKDQISS
;
A
#
# COMPACT_ATOMS: atom_id res chain seq x y z
N MET A 1 10.82 16.42 -48.16
CA MET A 1 11.93 15.69 -47.51
C MET A 1 12.23 16.39 -46.19
N SER A 2 11.65 15.91 -45.09
CA SER A 2 11.87 16.49 -43.76
C SER A 2 12.30 15.39 -42.80
N ALA A 3 13.45 15.61 -42.18
CA ALA A 3 14.23 14.64 -41.42
C ALA A 3 13.54 14.25 -40.10
N LEU A 4 13.47 12.94 -39.85
CA LEU A 4 13.07 12.35 -38.57
C LEU A 4 14.26 12.44 -37.60
N SER A 5 14.17 13.34 -36.61
CA SER A 5 15.09 13.39 -35.48
C SER A 5 14.81 12.23 -34.51
N ARG A 6 15.74 11.27 -34.46
CA ARG A 6 15.75 10.18 -33.46
C ARG A 6 16.23 10.76 -32.14
N THR A 7 15.36 10.84 -31.14
CA THR A 7 15.75 11.18 -29.77
C THR A 7 16.28 9.92 -29.07
N THR A 8 17.53 10.01 -28.63
CA THR A 8 18.27 8.98 -27.90
C THR A 8 17.81 8.94 -26.44
N SER A 9 17.38 7.77 -25.97
CA SER A 9 16.97 7.54 -24.59
C SER A 9 18.16 7.62 -23.63
N PRO A 10 18.11 8.42 -22.54
CA PRO A 10 19.18 8.44 -21.55
C PRO A 10 19.09 7.21 -20.64
N SER A 11 20.17 6.42 -20.67
CA SER A 11 20.44 5.31 -19.75
C SER A 11 20.50 5.82 -18.31
N LEU A 12 19.46 5.55 -17.52
CA LEU A 12 19.43 5.85 -16.10
C LEU A 12 20.25 4.83 -15.33
N ARG A 13 21.51 5.16 -15.04
CA ARG A 13 22.31 4.47 -14.02
C ARG A 13 21.75 4.81 -12.64
N LEU A 14 20.89 3.93 -12.12
CA LEU A 14 20.47 3.93 -10.72
C LEU A 14 21.66 3.54 -9.83
N LEU A 15 22.38 4.53 -9.30
CA LEU A 15 23.19 4.36 -8.10
C LEU A 15 22.24 4.22 -6.89
N SER A 16 21.90 3.01 -6.51
CA SER A 16 21.27 2.73 -5.23
C SER A 16 22.31 2.81 -4.11
N LYS A 17 22.52 4.00 -3.55
CA LYS A 17 23.11 4.15 -2.21
C LYS A 17 22.08 3.61 -1.21
N LEU A 18 22.26 2.37 -0.76
CA LEU A 18 21.46 1.78 0.30
C LEU A 18 21.77 2.52 1.62
N PRO A 19 20.76 2.95 2.39
CA PRO A 19 20.98 3.44 3.74
C PRO A 19 21.43 2.28 4.64
N THR A 20 22.59 2.41 5.26
CA THR A 20 23.00 1.53 6.37
C THR A 20 22.09 1.82 7.56
N SER A 21 20.96 1.13 7.61
CA SER A 21 20.16 0.99 8.82
C SER A 21 20.99 0.19 9.83
N SER A 22 21.56 0.87 10.82
CA SER A 22 22.04 0.23 12.03
C SER A 22 20.81 -0.26 12.80
N LEU A 23 20.36 -1.47 12.50
CA LEU A 23 19.45 -2.18 13.41
C LEU A 23 20.22 -2.41 14.72
N SER A 24 19.93 -1.58 15.72
CA SER A 24 20.25 -1.90 17.10
C SER A 24 19.48 -3.18 17.44
N TYR A 25 20.21 -4.28 17.52
CA TYR A 25 19.68 -5.56 17.94
C TYR A 25 19.32 -5.43 19.43
N GLN A 26 18.09 -5.02 19.74
CA GLN A 26 17.59 -5.12 21.10
C GLN A 26 17.41 -6.60 21.41
N SER A 27 18.45 -7.21 21.97
CA SER A 27 18.40 -8.54 22.57
C SER A 27 17.39 -8.50 23.72
N ARG A 28 16.17 -8.99 23.46
CA ARG A 28 15.20 -9.29 24.51
C ARG A 28 15.65 -10.55 25.24
N SER A 29 16.44 -10.39 26.29
CA SER A 29 16.74 -11.46 27.25
C SER A 29 15.71 -11.42 28.38
N TYR A 30 14.71 -12.30 28.33
CA TYR A 30 13.87 -12.57 29.50
C TYR A 30 14.47 -13.75 30.27
N ALA A 31 14.89 -13.47 31.50
CA ALA A 31 15.06 -14.39 32.62
C ALA A 31 15.93 -15.66 32.41
N ALA A 32 17.24 -15.56 32.66
CA ALA A 32 18.05 -16.64 33.23
C ALA A 32 19.29 -16.05 33.94
N PRO A 33 19.66 -16.51 35.15
CA PRO A 33 20.87 -16.02 35.84
C PRO A 33 22.16 -16.50 35.15
N PRO A 34 23.23 -15.70 35.13
CA PRO A 34 24.47 -16.06 34.47
C PRO A 34 25.40 -16.80 35.44
N SER A 35 25.45 -18.14 35.41
CA SER A 35 26.64 -18.89 35.85
C SER A 35 26.48 -20.39 35.64
N ALA A 36 27.11 -20.93 34.61
CA ALA A 36 27.80 -22.22 34.67
C ALA A 36 28.76 -22.31 33.49
N LYS A 37 30.05 -22.32 33.79
CA LYS A 37 31.13 -22.60 32.84
C LYS A 37 30.82 -23.91 32.09
N ARG A 38 30.54 -23.84 30.78
CA ARG A 38 30.58 -25.04 29.94
C ARG A 38 32.04 -25.27 29.55
N PRO A 39 32.64 -26.44 29.87
CA PRO A 39 34.00 -26.72 29.49
C PRO A 39 34.13 -26.75 27.96
N GLY A 40 35.20 -26.16 27.45
CA GLY A 40 35.47 -25.96 26.03
C GLY A 40 35.44 -27.27 25.25
N GLY A 41 34.35 -27.51 24.53
CA GLY A 41 34.29 -28.49 23.45
C GLY A 41 34.57 -27.77 22.13
N LYS A 42 35.80 -27.88 21.64
CA LYS A 42 36.19 -27.47 20.28
C LYS A 42 35.52 -28.45 19.30
N VAL A 43 34.27 -28.17 18.90
CA VAL A 43 33.59 -28.98 17.88
C VAL A 43 34.19 -28.62 16.53
N LYS A 44 35.15 -29.45 16.11
CA LYS A 44 35.63 -29.53 14.73
C LYS A 44 34.44 -29.71 13.78
N GLY A 45 34.50 -29.00 12.67
CA GLY A 45 33.70 -29.07 11.45
C GLY A 45 32.58 -30.12 11.35
N GLY A 46 31.42 -29.65 10.91
CA GLY A 46 30.72 -30.35 9.84
C GLY A 46 29.43 -31.08 10.17
N ASN A 47 28.74 -30.79 11.27
CA ASN A 47 27.37 -31.27 11.45
C ASN A 47 26.42 -30.09 11.73
N VAL A 48 25.89 -29.52 10.65
CA VAL A 48 24.77 -28.58 10.75
C VAL A 48 23.56 -29.39 11.19
N ASP A 49 22.98 -29.07 12.35
CA ASP A 49 21.76 -29.71 12.85
C ASP A 49 20.73 -29.86 11.71
N PRO A 50 20.25 -31.08 11.41
CA PRO A 50 19.33 -31.33 10.30
C PRO A 50 18.02 -30.53 10.41
N ARG A 51 17.65 -30.07 11.62
CA ARG A 51 16.50 -29.19 11.83
C ARG A 51 16.73 -27.76 11.34
N LEU A 52 17.99 -27.32 11.30
CA LEU A 52 18.37 -25.98 10.82
C LEU A 52 18.51 -25.93 9.29
N ALA A 53 18.59 -27.07 8.60
CA ALA A 53 18.72 -27.10 7.14
C ALA A 53 17.48 -26.56 6.40
N PRO A 54 16.22 -26.92 6.77
CA PRO A 54 15.02 -26.29 6.23
C PRO A 54 14.96 -24.79 6.49
N LEU A 55 15.36 -24.35 7.69
CA LEU A 55 15.39 -22.93 8.07
C LEU A 55 16.42 -22.15 7.27
N LYS A 56 17.62 -22.69 7.06
CA LYS A 56 18.65 -22.08 6.20
C LYS A 56 18.22 -22.01 4.74
N LYS A 57 17.49 -23.02 4.26
CA LYS A 57 16.89 -23.03 2.91
C LYS A 57 15.76 -22.00 2.76
N ALA A 58 14.95 -21.81 3.80
CA ALA A 58 13.88 -20.82 3.83
C ALA A 58 14.40 -19.38 4.00
N PHE A 59 15.49 -19.19 4.76
CA PHE A 59 16.10 -17.88 5.02
C PHE A 59 16.87 -17.33 3.82
N ASN A 60 17.37 -18.19 2.92
CA ASN A 60 18.03 -17.79 1.68
C ASN A 60 17.24 -18.23 0.43
N PRO A 61 16.01 -17.72 0.22
CA PRO A 61 15.22 -18.06 -0.97
C PRO A 61 15.79 -17.45 -2.26
N LEU A 62 16.74 -16.52 -2.15
CA LEU A 62 17.46 -15.91 -3.27
C LEU A 62 18.76 -16.66 -3.63
N SER A 63 19.09 -17.75 -2.92
CA SER A 63 20.22 -18.59 -3.31
C SER A 63 20.01 -19.07 -4.74
N ARG A 64 21.03 -18.95 -5.60
CA ARG A 64 21.01 -19.34 -7.02
C ARG A 64 20.49 -20.77 -7.25
N ASN A 65 20.54 -21.62 -6.23
CA ASN A 65 20.10 -23.01 -6.26
C ASN A 65 18.65 -23.23 -5.74
N TYR A 66 17.89 -22.16 -5.43
CA TYR A 66 16.57 -22.26 -4.79
C TYR A 66 15.46 -22.77 -5.73
N ARG A 67 15.62 -22.60 -7.05
CA ARG A 67 14.74 -23.21 -8.07
C ARG A 67 15.57 -23.85 -9.17
N GLN A 68 16.06 -25.06 -8.90
CA GLN A 68 16.89 -25.84 -9.83
C GLN A 68 16.22 -26.08 -11.20
N ASN A 69 14.89 -26.05 -11.27
CA ASN A 69 14.13 -26.33 -12.50
C ASN A 69 13.51 -25.08 -13.15
N LEU A 70 13.95 -23.87 -12.78
CA LEU A 70 13.38 -22.62 -13.31
C LEU A 70 13.51 -22.53 -14.82
N GLN A 71 14.65 -22.93 -15.37
CA GLN A 71 14.92 -22.85 -16.81
C GLN A 71 14.03 -23.82 -17.61
N VAL A 72 13.92 -25.07 -17.17
CA VAL A 72 13.01 -26.07 -17.76
C VAL A 72 11.54 -25.61 -17.68
N ALA A 73 11.15 -24.95 -16.59
CA ALA A 73 9.81 -24.40 -16.44
C ALA A 73 9.55 -23.21 -17.38
N ILE A 74 10.53 -22.34 -17.60
CA ILE A 74 10.46 -21.23 -18.55
C ILE A 74 10.33 -21.76 -19.98
N GLU A 75 11.19 -22.71 -20.37
CA GLU A 75 11.16 -23.34 -21.70
C GLU A 75 9.82 -24.02 -21.99
N ARG A 76 9.17 -24.61 -20.96
CA ARG A 76 7.83 -25.19 -21.10
C ARG A 76 6.71 -24.15 -21.22
N ALA A 77 6.84 -23.01 -20.53
CA ALA A 77 5.81 -21.98 -20.48
C ALA A 77 5.86 -21.03 -21.69
N ILE A 78 7.03 -20.84 -22.28
CA ILE A 78 7.27 -19.93 -23.40
C ILE A 78 7.48 -20.76 -24.68
N PRO A 79 6.52 -20.77 -25.63
CA PRO A 79 6.63 -21.54 -26.86
C PRO A 79 7.81 -21.10 -27.74
N SER A 80 8.06 -19.78 -27.80
CA SER A 80 9.17 -19.16 -28.53
C SER A 80 9.52 -17.77 -27.95
N VAL A 81 10.75 -17.31 -28.21
CA VAL A 81 11.21 -15.97 -27.81
C VAL A 81 10.37 -14.87 -28.46
N GLU A 82 10.04 -15.04 -29.74
CA GLU A 82 9.20 -14.10 -30.49
C GLU A 82 7.78 -13.99 -29.90
N ALA A 83 7.19 -15.11 -29.46
CA ALA A 83 5.89 -15.11 -28.82
C ALA A 83 5.94 -14.36 -27.48
N HIS A 84 6.99 -14.57 -26.69
CA HIS A 84 7.21 -13.84 -25.45
C HIS A 84 7.34 -12.33 -25.69
N GLU A 85 8.20 -11.89 -26.60
CA GLU A 85 8.37 -10.46 -26.94
C GLU A 85 7.07 -9.82 -27.45
N THR A 86 6.28 -10.58 -28.20
CA THR A 86 4.99 -10.11 -28.71
C THR A 86 3.97 -9.94 -27.59
N ILE A 87 3.87 -10.92 -26.69
CA ILE A 87 3.01 -10.86 -25.51
C ILE A 87 3.42 -9.68 -24.62
N GLU A 88 4.72 -9.50 -24.38
CA GLU A 88 5.22 -8.39 -23.57
C GLU A 88 4.90 -7.03 -24.19
N ARG A 89 5.16 -6.85 -25.49
CA ARG A 89 4.83 -5.60 -26.20
C ARG A 89 3.33 -5.32 -26.18
N ALA A 90 2.50 -6.34 -26.43
CA ALA A 90 1.05 -6.21 -26.38
C ALA A 90 0.57 -5.85 -24.97
N TRP A 91 1.14 -6.45 -23.93
CA TRP A 91 0.83 -6.14 -22.54
C TRP A 91 1.24 -4.71 -22.15
N GLN A 92 2.43 -4.27 -22.54
CA GLN A 92 2.89 -2.90 -22.29
C GLN A 92 2.01 -1.87 -23.00
N LEU A 93 1.61 -2.15 -24.24
CA LEU A 93 0.67 -1.33 -24.99
C LEU A 93 -0.70 -1.26 -24.30
N HIS A 94 -1.23 -2.40 -23.85
CA HIS A 94 -2.49 -2.46 -23.09
C HIS A 94 -2.41 -1.66 -21.78
N GLN A 95 -1.31 -1.77 -21.04
CA GLN A 95 -1.09 -0.99 -19.82
C GLN A 95 -0.97 0.50 -20.09
N ARG A 96 -0.39 0.89 -21.24
CA ARG A 96 -0.39 2.28 -21.69
C ARG A 96 -1.82 2.78 -21.95
N HIS A 97 -2.62 2.06 -22.72
CA HIS A 97 -4.01 2.44 -22.98
C HIS A 97 -4.84 2.54 -21.69
N LYS A 98 -4.67 1.60 -20.75
CA LYS A 98 -5.33 1.68 -19.44
C LYS A 98 -4.98 2.96 -18.69
N ARG A 99 -3.69 3.32 -18.65
CA ARG A 99 -3.25 4.57 -18.02
C ARG A 99 -3.83 5.79 -18.74
N GLU A 100 -3.75 5.84 -20.06
CA GLU A 100 -4.28 6.96 -20.85
C GLU A 100 -5.80 7.10 -20.66
N SER A 101 -6.55 6.00 -20.61
CA SER A 101 -8.00 6.03 -20.35
C SER A 101 -8.33 6.55 -18.95
N ALA A 102 -7.60 6.10 -17.92
CA ALA A 102 -7.80 6.57 -16.55
C ALA A 102 -7.44 8.06 -16.40
N HIS A 103 -6.37 8.51 -17.05
CA HIS A 103 -6.00 9.93 -17.07
C HIS A 103 -7.06 10.78 -17.78
N ALA A 104 -7.54 10.35 -18.95
CA ALA A 104 -8.59 11.07 -19.67
C ALA A 104 -9.89 11.18 -18.86
N GLU A 105 -10.26 10.13 -18.13
CA GLU A 105 -11.41 10.15 -17.22
C GLU A 105 -11.20 11.13 -16.06
N LEU A 106 -10.04 11.10 -15.41
CA LEU A 106 -9.69 12.04 -14.34
C LEU A 106 -9.68 13.49 -14.83
N ASP A 107 -9.13 13.75 -16.02
CA ASP A 107 -9.10 15.09 -16.63
C ASP A 107 -10.53 15.57 -16.94
N ALA A 108 -11.40 14.69 -17.42
CA ALA A 108 -12.81 15.01 -17.65
C ALA A 108 -13.55 15.33 -16.34
N MET A 109 -13.34 14.53 -15.28
CA MET A 109 -13.90 14.79 -13.95
C MET A 109 -13.40 16.12 -13.39
N HIS A 110 -12.11 16.41 -13.54
CA HIS A 110 -11.51 17.66 -13.07
C HIS A 110 -12.09 18.87 -13.79
N ARG A 111 -12.19 18.82 -15.12
CA ARG A 111 -12.78 19.88 -15.92
C ARG A 111 -14.23 20.16 -15.50
N ARG A 112 -15.05 19.11 -15.33
CA ARG A 112 -16.44 19.26 -14.88
C ARG A 112 -16.53 19.85 -13.46
N MET A 113 -15.60 19.48 -12.59
CA MET A 113 -15.50 20.05 -11.24
C MET A 113 -15.15 21.54 -11.29
N GLU A 114 -14.21 21.95 -12.15
CA GLU A 114 -13.85 23.36 -12.34
C GLU A 114 -15.03 24.19 -12.86
N GLU A 115 -15.71 23.71 -13.91
CA GLU A 115 -16.92 24.32 -14.47
C GLU A 115 -17.98 24.54 -13.37
N ALA A 116 -18.27 23.51 -12.57
CA ALA A 116 -19.26 23.61 -11.49
C ALA A 116 -18.85 24.58 -10.35
N VAL A 117 -17.56 24.66 -10.03
CA VAL A 117 -17.05 25.57 -8.99
C VAL A 117 -17.08 27.02 -9.47
N GLU A 118 -16.83 27.26 -10.76
CA GLU A 118 -16.97 28.59 -11.38
C GLU A 118 -18.43 29.04 -11.37
N GLU A 119 -19.37 28.18 -11.78
CA GLU A 119 -20.81 28.47 -11.68
C GLU A 119 -21.25 28.76 -10.24
N LEU A 120 -20.77 27.98 -9.25
CA LEU A 120 -21.11 28.19 -7.85
C LEU A 120 -20.63 29.56 -7.33
N LYS A 121 -19.47 30.02 -7.81
CA LYS A 121 -18.91 31.32 -7.47
C LYS A 121 -19.77 32.47 -7.98
N GLU A 122 -20.37 32.33 -9.17
CA GLU A 122 -21.27 33.34 -9.71
C GLU A 122 -22.61 33.40 -8.96
N VAL A 123 -23.10 32.27 -8.47
CA VAL A 123 -24.40 32.17 -7.79
C VAL A 123 -24.33 32.57 -6.31
N ASP A 124 -23.38 32.03 -5.54
CA ASP A 124 -23.25 32.31 -4.09
C ASP A 124 -21.81 32.22 -3.59
N ASP A 125 -21.22 33.40 -3.34
CA ASP A 125 -19.89 33.57 -2.76
C ASP A 125 -19.70 32.84 -1.42
N ARG A 126 -20.74 32.75 -0.58
CA ARG A 126 -20.64 32.09 0.73
C ARG A 126 -20.46 30.59 0.56
N LEU A 127 -21.28 29.96 -0.28
CA LEU A 127 -21.18 28.52 -0.56
C LEU A 127 -19.85 28.18 -1.25
N PHE A 128 -19.42 29.02 -2.20
CA PHE A 128 -18.11 28.90 -2.84
C PHE A 128 -16.97 28.92 -1.80
N HIS A 129 -17.02 29.85 -0.85
CA HIS A 129 -16.02 29.91 0.22
C HIS A 129 -15.99 28.59 1.02
N TRP A 130 -17.15 28.06 1.44
CA TRP A 130 -17.20 26.83 2.23
C TRP A 130 -16.72 25.59 1.47
N ALA A 131 -17.00 25.51 0.17
CA ALA A 131 -16.59 24.41 -0.70
C ALA A 131 -15.07 24.40 -0.97
N THR A 132 -14.45 25.57 -1.07
CA THR A 132 -13.02 25.71 -1.39
C THR A 132 -12.10 25.63 -0.18
N VAL A 133 -12.63 25.60 1.05
CA VAL A 133 -11.84 25.47 2.27
C VAL A 133 -11.03 24.16 2.24
N PRO A 134 -9.68 24.23 2.27
CA PRO A 134 -8.85 23.04 2.26
C PRO A 134 -9.06 22.24 3.54
N ARG A 135 -9.30 20.93 3.39
CA ARG A 135 -9.44 20.00 4.52
C ARG A 135 -8.13 19.26 4.73
N ASP A 136 -7.42 19.60 5.80
CA ASP A 136 -6.20 18.91 6.22
C ASP A 136 -6.52 17.49 6.70
N GLN A 137 -6.35 16.50 5.83
CA GLN A 137 -6.66 15.08 6.12
C GLN A 137 -5.92 14.49 7.33
N ARG A 138 -4.78 15.09 7.69
CA ARG A 138 -3.91 14.64 8.80
C ARG A 138 -4.20 15.32 10.13
N ARG A 139 -4.93 16.43 10.12
CA ARG A 139 -5.22 17.19 11.33
C ARG A 139 -6.61 16.84 11.80
N LEU A 140 -6.68 16.11 12.91
CA LEU A 140 -7.95 15.97 13.63
C LEU A 140 -8.39 17.36 14.08
N ILE A 141 -9.64 17.69 13.76
CA ILE A 141 -10.23 18.95 14.17
C ILE A 141 -10.32 18.92 15.71
N LYS A 142 -9.92 20.00 16.39
CA LYS A 142 -9.80 20.08 17.85
C LYS A 142 -10.97 19.43 18.63
N PRO A 143 -12.25 19.74 18.33
CA PRO A 143 -13.39 19.10 19.01
C PRO A 143 -13.48 17.59 18.78
N GLU A 144 -13.06 17.07 17.63
CA GLU A 144 -13.03 15.61 17.38
C GLU A 144 -11.93 14.94 18.19
N ALA A 145 -10.75 15.58 18.25
CA ALA A 145 -9.62 15.09 19.04
C ALA A 145 -9.97 15.02 20.54
N GLU A 146 -10.79 15.95 21.05
CA GLU A 146 -11.30 15.95 22.42
C GLU A 146 -12.33 14.84 22.64
N ALA A 147 -13.28 14.66 21.72
CA ALA A 147 -14.26 13.58 21.80
C ALA A 147 -13.62 12.18 21.77
N LEU A 148 -12.53 12.03 21.03
CA LEU A 148 -11.73 10.79 20.97
C LEU A 148 -11.01 10.48 22.28
N ARG A 149 -10.64 11.50 23.07
CA ARG A 149 -9.97 11.30 24.37
C ARG A 149 -10.94 10.77 25.43
N GLY A 150 -12.21 11.17 25.39
CA GLY A 150 -13.23 10.76 26.37
C GLY A 150 -13.88 9.41 26.08
N THR A 151 -13.87 8.94 24.83
CA THR A 151 -14.54 7.70 24.41
C THR A 151 -13.60 6.49 24.53
N LYS A 152 -14.15 5.34 24.98
CA LYS A 152 -13.43 4.07 25.11
C LYS A 152 -14.15 2.97 24.32
N GLY A 153 -13.43 1.89 24.03
CA GLY A 153 -14.00 0.66 23.45
C GLY A 153 -14.46 0.81 21.99
N SER A 154 -15.57 0.15 21.65
CA SER A 154 -16.12 0.06 20.29
C SER A 154 -16.54 1.42 19.72
N VAL A 155 -17.06 2.32 20.55
CA VAL A 155 -17.48 3.68 20.16
C VAL A 155 -16.30 4.51 19.68
N ARG A 156 -15.16 4.43 20.39
CA ARG A 156 -13.92 5.10 19.97
C ARG A 156 -13.46 4.61 18.60
N LYS A 157 -13.46 3.29 18.39
CA LYS A 157 -13.06 2.68 17.11
C LYS A 157 -13.97 3.11 15.95
N ALA A 158 -15.26 3.30 16.21
CA ALA A 158 -16.22 3.78 15.21
C ALA A 158 -16.02 5.26 14.86
N LEU A 159 -15.71 6.11 15.85
CA LEU A 159 -15.37 7.52 15.62
C LEU A 159 -14.03 7.67 14.88
N GLU A 160 -13.00 6.88 15.26
CA GLU A 160 -11.71 6.83 14.54
C GLU A 160 -11.87 6.32 13.09
N ALA A 161 -12.95 5.59 12.77
CA ALA A 161 -13.19 5.09 11.43
C ALA A 161 -13.70 6.16 10.45
N ARG A 162 -14.15 7.32 10.95
CA ARG A 162 -14.77 8.39 10.16
C ARG A 162 -14.20 9.77 10.46
N ILE A 163 -12.88 9.85 10.47
CA ILE A 163 -12.17 11.12 10.60
C ILE A 163 -12.42 11.96 9.34
N GLU A 164 -12.86 13.21 9.51
CA GLU A 164 -13.11 14.12 8.39
C GLU A 164 -11.84 14.30 7.54
N GLY A 165 -11.98 14.25 6.21
CA GLY A 165 -10.86 14.34 5.27
C GLY A 165 -10.13 13.03 4.98
N LEU A 166 -10.41 11.93 5.70
CA LEU A 166 -9.93 10.59 5.36
C LEU A 166 -11.07 9.74 4.80
N PHE A 167 -10.75 8.76 3.96
CA PHE A 167 -11.73 7.77 3.53
C PHE A 167 -12.27 6.99 4.74
N PRO A 168 -13.60 6.79 4.85
CA PRO A 168 -14.18 5.97 5.90
C PRO A 168 -13.58 4.56 5.86
N ARG A 169 -13.20 4.01 7.02
CA ARG A 169 -12.61 2.65 7.10
C ARG A 169 -13.61 1.54 6.74
N GLU A 170 -14.90 1.87 6.68
CA GLU A 170 -15.98 1.00 6.23
C GLU A 170 -15.96 0.82 4.70
N LEU A 171 -15.35 1.75 3.95
CA LEU A 171 -15.13 1.62 2.52
C LEU A 171 -14.04 0.57 2.29
N ARG A 172 -14.46 -0.64 1.91
CA ARG A 172 -13.57 -1.79 1.71
C ARG A 172 -13.04 -1.84 0.27
N VAL A 173 -11.84 -2.42 0.14
CA VAL A 173 -11.29 -2.77 -1.17
C VAL A 173 -12.13 -3.91 -1.77
N PRO A 174 -12.43 -3.88 -3.08
CA PRO A 174 -13.15 -4.96 -3.75
C PRO A 174 -12.47 -6.32 -3.55
N THR A 175 -13.28 -7.35 -3.28
CA THR A 175 -12.85 -8.75 -3.17
C THR A 175 -13.28 -9.54 -4.40
N GLU A 176 -12.56 -10.62 -4.71
CA GLU A 176 -12.88 -11.47 -5.87
C GLU A 176 -14.25 -12.14 -5.75
N THR A 177 -14.58 -12.65 -4.56
CA THR A 177 -15.91 -13.18 -4.22
C THR A 177 -16.62 -12.24 -3.25
N PRO A 178 -17.93 -12.03 -3.40
CA PRO A 178 -18.69 -11.20 -2.47
C PRO A 178 -18.80 -11.88 -1.10
N SER A 179 -19.09 -11.10 -0.06
CA SER A 179 -19.37 -11.66 1.27
C SER A 179 -20.70 -12.42 1.28
N THR A 180 -20.83 -13.44 2.14
CA THR A 180 -22.08 -14.22 2.28
C THR A 180 -23.27 -13.36 2.66
N THR A 181 -23.06 -12.35 3.51
CA THR A 181 -24.10 -11.40 3.94
C THR A 181 -24.42 -10.36 2.85
N GLY A 182 -23.57 -10.21 1.84
CA GLY A 182 -23.76 -9.23 0.76
C GLY A 182 -23.62 -7.79 1.26
N TRP A 183 -24.72 -7.04 1.19
CA TRP A 183 -24.82 -5.63 1.58
C TRP A 183 -25.66 -5.49 2.87
N ASP A 184 -25.20 -4.66 3.79
CA ASP A 184 -25.92 -4.37 5.05
C ASP A 184 -26.91 -3.21 4.85
N TYR A 185 -28.20 -3.54 4.73
CA TYR A 185 -29.27 -2.54 4.55
C TYR A 185 -29.70 -1.87 5.85
N ASP A 186 -29.38 -2.47 7.01
CA ASP A 186 -29.78 -1.98 8.33
C ASP A 186 -28.70 -1.09 8.98
N TRP A 187 -27.67 -0.73 8.22
CA TRP A 187 -26.54 0.05 8.69
C TRP A 187 -26.97 1.41 9.25
N LYS A 188 -26.39 1.78 10.40
CA LYS A 188 -26.61 3.08 11.06
C LYS A 188 -25.28 3.76 11.40
N PRO A 189 -25.17 5.09 11.23
CA PRO A 189 -23.96 5.81 11.62
C PRO A 189 -23.75 5.78 13.14
N PRO A 190 -22.51 5.66 13.64
CA PRO A 190 -22.23 5.84 15.06
C PRO A 190 -22.54 7.29 15.45
N ALA A 191 -23.18 7.48 16.61
CA ALA A 191 -23.60 8.80 17.07
C ALA A 191 -22.41 9.76 17.15
N LYS A 192 -22.53 10.94 16.53
CA LYS A 192 -21.53 11.99 16.68
C LYS A 192 -21.66 12.60 18.08
N PRO A 193 -20.54 13.00 18.72
CA PRO A 193 -20.55 13.56 20.06
C PRO A 193 -21.36 14.87 20.19
N LYS A 194 -21.59 15.61 19.09
CA LYS A 194 -22.33 16.87 19.09
C LYS A 194 -23.86 16.69 19.21
N ASP A 195 -24.39 15.52 18.86
CA ASP A 195 -25.83 15.26 18.86
C ASP A 195 -26.37 14.93 20.26
N GLN A 196 -25.49 14.77 21.26
CA GLN A 196 -25.87 14.48 22.65
C GLN A 196 -26.15 15.74 23.50
N ILE A 197 -26.02 16.95 22.92
CA ILE A 197 -26.14 18.22 23.66
C ILE A 197 -27.56 18.85 23.52
N SER A 198 -28.45 18.24 22.72
CA SER A 198 -29.80 18.74 22.43
C SER A 198 -30.93 17.79 22.86
N SER A 199 -30.78 17.04 23.95
CA SER A 199 -31.87 16.27 24.57
C SER A 199 -31.88 16.44 26.07
#